data_AF-A0A378BNW5-F1
#
_entry.id   AF-A0A378BNW5-F1
#
_cell.length_a   1.000
_cell.length_b   1.000
_cell.length_c   1.000
_cell.angle_alpha   90.00
_cell.angle_beta   90.00
_cell.angle_gamma   90.00
#
_symmetry.space_group_name_H-M   'P 1'
#
loop_
_entity.id
_entity.type
_entity.pdbx_description
1 polymer ?
#
loop_
_entity_poly.entity_id
_entity_poly.type
_entity_poly.pdbx_seq_one_letter_code
_entity_poly.pdbx_strand_id
1 'polypeptide(L)'
;MHADEVEDILALDIALRRNDTEWFEHLPPEIDSQLVHKLYYGHFMCHVFHQDYIVRKGVDAHALKEKMLELLKARGAQYPAEHNVGHLYEAPESLQQFYRQNDPTNSMNPGIGKTSKQKYWGEAAPTPASPADPQ
;
A
#
# COMPACT_ATOMS: atom_id res chain seq x y z
N MET A 1 -16.49 9.14 15.60
CA MET A 1 -16.55 7.89 14.81
C MET A 1 -17.75 7.09 15.29
N HIS A 2 -18.82 7.02 14.49
CA HIS A 2 -19.99 6.20 14.80
C HIS A 2 -19.68 4.74 14.43
N ALA A 3 -18.90 4.06 15.27
CA ALA A 3 -18.48 2.66 15.05
C ALA A 3 -19.67 1.68 14.92
N ASP A 4 -20.87 2.12 15.31
CA ASP A 4 -22.08 1.31 15.19
C ASP A 4 -22.71 1.30 13.79
N GLU A 5 -22.32 2.23 12.90
CA GLU A 5 -22.99 2.43 11.60
C GLU A 5 -22.10 2.14 10.38
N VAL A 6 -20.77 2.21 10.53
CA VAL A 6 -19.80 2.07 9.43
C VAL A 6 -18.59 1.24 9.85
N GLU A 7 -17.98 0.52 8.90
CA GLU A 7 -16.66 -0.10 9.13
C GLU A 7 -15.53 0.95 9.11
N ASP A 8 -14.29 0.48 9.30
CA ASP A 8 -13.06 1.26 9.17
C ASP A 8 -12.93 1.93 7.78
N ILE A 9 -12.19 3.03 7.71
CA ILE A 9 -12.03 3.80 6.46
C ILE A 9 -11.10 3.03 5.51
N LEU A 10 -11.56 2.77 4.29
CA LEU A 10 -10.71 2.25 3.22
C LEU A 10 -10.09 3.44 2.49
N ALA A 11 -8.81 3.69 2.72
CA ALA A 11 -8.06 4.79 2.10
C ALA A 11 -7.11 4.27 1.01
N LEU A 12 -7.18 4.88 -0.18
CA LEU A 12 -6.29 4.62 -1.31
C LEU A 12 -5.49 5.88 -1.67
N ASP A 13 -4.19 5.69 -1.89
CA ASP A 13 -3.25 6.73 -2.32
C ASP A 13 -2.66 6.35 -3.68
N ILE A 14 -3.13 7.02 -4.74
CA ILE A 14 -2.92 6.56 -6.11
C ILE A 14 -2.28 7.64 -6.99
N ALA A 15 -1.39 7.22 -7.89
CA ALA A 15 -0.85 8.02 -8.97
C ALA A 15 -1.32 7.44 -10.30
N LEU A 16 -2.12 8.21 -11.05
CA LEU A 16 -2.54 7.81 -12.39
C LEU A 16 -1.40 8.03 -13.39
N ARG A 17 -1.53 7.44 -14.58
CA ARG A 17 -0.59 7.70 -15.67
C ARG A 17 -0.65 9.19 -16.04
N ARG A 18 0.49 9.76 -16.41
CA ARG A 18 0.60 11.17 -16.84
C ARG A 18 -0.25 11.51 -18.06
N ASN A 19 -0.58 10.50 -18.89
CA ASN A 19 -1.42 10.65 -20.07
C ASN A 19 -2.86 10.11 -19.87
N ASP A 20 -3.27 9.82 -18.63
CA ASP A 20 -4.62 9.34 -18.33
C ASP A 20 -5.63 10.48 -18.52
N THR A 21 -6.67 10.25 -19.32
CA THR A 21 -7.69 11.26 -19.64
C THR A 21 -8.95 11.11 -18.80
N GLU A 22 -9.12 10.00 -18.07
CA GLU A 22 -10.35 9.66 -17.37
C GLU A 22 -10.14 9.70 -15.85
N TRP A 23 -9.54 10.78 -15.33
CA TRP A 23 -9.08 10.86 -13.94
C TRP A 23 -10.17 10.53 -12.90
N PHE A 24 -11.43 10.87 -13.17
CA PHE A 24 -12.55 10.59 -12.26
C PHE A 24 -12.92 9.10 -12.28
N GLU A 25 -13.13 8.51 -11.11
CA GLU A 25 -13.40 7.09 -10.98
C GLU A 25 -14.86 6.72 -11.29
N HIS A 26 -15.03 5.60 -11.99
CA HIS A 26 -16.31 4.93 -12.17
C HIS A 26 -16.21 3.49 -11.67
N LEU A 27 -16.65 3.26 -10.42
CA LEU A 27 -16.62 1.93 -9.81
C LEU A 27 -17.69 1.01 -10.41
N PRO A 28 -17.38 -0.29 -10.61
CA PRO A 28 -18.38 -1.29 -10.91
C PRO A 28 -19.51 -1.33 -9.85
N PRO A 29 -20.78 -1.57 -10.22
CA PRO A 29 -21.91 -1.55 -9.29
C PRO A 29 -21.75 -2.47 -8.07
N GLU A 30 -21.09 -3.62 -8.25
CA GLU A 30 -20.79 -4.58 -7.19
C GLU A 30 -19.83 -4.03 -6.13
N ILE A 31 -18.96 -3.08 -6.47
CA ILE A 31 -18.12 -2.36 -5.51
C ILE A 31 -18.88 -1.16 -4.96
N ASP A 32 -19.52 -0.37 -5.82
CA ASP A 32 -20.18 0.88 -5.42
C ASP A 32 -21.29 0.66 -4.39
N SER A 33 -22.05 -0.44 -4.53
CA SER A 33 -23.09 -0.83 -3.58
C SER A 33 -22.59 -1.15 -2.17
N GLN A 34 -21.29 -1.43 -2.00
CA GLN A 34 -20.68 -1.71 -0.69
C GLN A 34 -20.26 -0.44 0.07
N LEU A 35 -20.37 0.73 -0.56
CA LEU A 35 -19.88 2.01 -0.05
C LEU A 35 -21.04 2.92 0.39
N VAL A 36 -20.84 3.66 1.47
CA VAL A 36 -21.73 4.73 1.95
C VAL A 36 -21.34 6.07 1.31
N HIS A 37 -20.05 6.38 1.35
CA HIS A 37 -19.49 7.62 0.81
C HIS A 37 -18.17 7.36 0.07
N LYS A 38 -17.90 8.21 -0.92
CA LYS A 38 -16.68 8.25 -1.72
C LYS A 38 -16.14 9.67 -1.68
N LEU A 39 -14.94 9.85 -1.13
CA LEU A 39 -14.30 11.14 -0.94
C LEU A 39 -13.07 11.19 -1.85
N TYR A 40 -13.07 12.14 -2.78
CA TYR A 40 -12.00 12.29 -3.76
C TYR A 40 -11.35 13.66 -3.64
N TYR A 41 -10.06 13.68 -3.37
CA TYR A 41 -9.25 14.88 -3.24
C TYR A 41 -7.79 14.57 -3.58
N GLY A 42 -6.95 15.57 -3.79
CA GLY A 42 -5.53 15.32 -4.08
C GLY A 42 -4.86 16.40 -4.92
N HIS A 43 -3.72 16.04 -5.51
CA HIS A 43 -2.82 16.90 -6.26
C HIS A 43 -3.09 16.75 -7.75
N PHE A 44 -4.11 17.47 -8.25
CA PHE A 44 -4.65 17.28 -9.60
C PHE A 44 -3.57 17.32 -10.71
N MET A 45 -2.67 18.31 -10.67
CA MET A 45 -1.63 18.47 -11.71
C MET A 45 -0.54 17.38 -11.68
N CYS A 46 -0.40 16.68 -10.55
CA CYS A 46 0.50 15.53 -10.40
C CYS A 46 -0.17 14.20 -10.77
N HIS A 47 -1.48 14.22 -11.07
CA HIS A 47 -2.30 13.01 -11.22
C HIS A 47 -2.26 12.10 -9.97
N VAL A 48 -2.09 12.70 -8.79
CA VAL A 48 -2.10 12.00 -7.50
C VAL A 48 -3.41 12.28 -6.79
N PHE A 49 -4.10 11.23 -6.36
CA PHE A 49 -5.41 11.32 -5.71
C PHE A 49 -5.43 10.46 -4.45
N HIS A 50 -6.05 11.02 -3.42
CA HIS A 50 -6.49 10.31 -2.23
C HIS A 50 -7.97 9.98 -2.41
N GLN A 51 -8.28 8.70 -2.33
CA GLN A 51 -9.63 8.19 -2.46
C GLN A 51 -9.99 7.47 -1.16
N ASP A 52 -10.81 8.14 -0.34
CA ASP A 52 -11.28 7.59 0.93
C ASP A 52 -12.71 7.12 0.79
N TYR A 53 -12.94 5.89 1.22
CA TYR A 53 -14.22 5.22 1.11
C TYR A 53 -14.76 4.86 2.48
N ILE A 54 -15.99 5.29 2.76
CA ILE A 54 -16.72 4.88 3.96
C ILE A 54 -17.45 3.59 3.63
N VAL A 55 -16.97 2.48 4.15
CA VAL A 55 -17.46 1.13 3.84
C VAL A 55 -18.69 0.79 4.71
N ARG A 56 -19.70 0.17 4.11
CA ARG A 56 -20.90 -0.27 4.85
C ARG A 56 -20.53 -1.31 5.91
N LYS A 57 -21.20 -1.25 7.06
CA LYS A 57 -21.05 -2.23 8.14
C LYS A 57 -21.24 -3.67 7.65
N GLY A 58 -20.36 -4.58 8.08
CA GLY A 58 -20.41 -6.00 7.72
C GLY A 58 -19.80 -6.37 6.36
N VAL A 59 -19.31 -5.39 5.58
CA VAL A 59 -18.51 -5.67 4.38
C VAL A 59 -17.08 -6.00 4.78
N ASP A 60 -16.49 -7.00 4.14
CA ASP A 60 -15.07 -7.29 4.27
C ASP A 60 -14.24 -6.21 3.54
N ALA A 61 -13.81 -5.20 4.30
CA ALA A 61 -13.01 -4.10 3.80
C ALA A 61 -11.66 -4.56 3.22
N HIS A 62 -11.09 -5.67 3.70
CA HIS A 62 -9.84 -6.19 3.18
C HIS A 62 -10.05 -6.77 1.77
N ALA A 63 -11.04 -7.64 1.61
CA ALA A 63 -11.38 -8.20 0.30
C ALA A 63 -11.83 -7.11 -0.69
N LEU A 64 -12.55 -6.09 -0.22
CA LEU A 64 -12.93 -4.93 -1.03
C LEU A 64 -11.68 -4.16 -1.51
N LYS A 65 -10.73 -3.89 -0.60
CA LYS A 65 -9.48 -3.21 -0.93
C LYS A 65 -8.72 -3.95 -2.02
N GLU A 66 -8.50 -5.26 -1.87
CA GLU A 66 -7.76 -6.04 -2.85
C GLU A 66 -8.40 -5.97 -4.25
N LYS A 67 -9.75 -6.05 -4.35
CA LYS A 67 -10.47 -5.85 -5.62
C LYS A 67 -10.24 -4.47 -6.23
N MET A 68 -10.26 -3.41 -5.42
CA MET A 68 -10.00 -2.05 -5.91
C MET A 68 -8.55 -1.88 -6.39
N LEU A 69 -7.59 -2.48 -5.69
CA LEU A 69 -6.18 -2.49 -6.12
C LEU A 69 -5.99 -3.22 -7.45
N GLU A 70 -6.71 -4.32 -7.70
CA GLU A 70 -6.69 -5.00 -9.01
C GLU A 70 -7.18 -4.09 -10.15
N LEU A 71 -8.25 -3.33 -9.93
CA LEU A 71 -8.75 -2.35 -10.92
C LEU A 71 -7.72 -1.26 -11.21
N LEU A 72 -7.10 -0.71 -10.16
CA LEU A 72 -6.05 0.31 -10.29
C LEU A 72 -4.82 -0.23 -11.03
N LYS A 73 -4.41 -1.47 -10.73
CA LYS A 73 -3.32 -2.15 -11.42
C LYS A 73 -3.64 -2.34 -12.90
N ALA A 74 -4.85 -2.80 -13.23
CA ALA A 74 -5.30 -2.96 -14.62
C ALA A 74 -5.35 -1.62 -15.38
N ARG A 75 -5.68 -0.53 -14.68
CA ARG A 75 -5.64 0.84 -15.21
C ARG A 75 -4.21 1.37 -15.41
N GLY A 76 -3.21 0.73 -14.82
CA GLY A 76 -1.82 1.17 -14.84
C GLY A 76 -1.52 2.31 -13.87
N ALA A 77 -2.38 2.51 -12.86
CA ALA A 77 -2.08 3.39 -11.75
C ALA A 77 -1.00 2.77 -10.84
N GLN A 78 -0.23 3.61 -10.18
CA GLN A 78 0.72 3.22 -9.15
C GLN A 78 0.15 3.55 -7.77
N TYR A 79 0.46 2.72 -6.79
CA TYR A 79 0.13 2.93 -5.39
C TYR A 79 1.16 2.20 -4.52
N PRO A 80 1.50 2.71 -3.34
CA PRO A 80 1.19 4.05 -2.83
C PRO A 80 1.91 5.15 -3.64
N ALA A 81 1.31 6.35 -3.73
CA ALA A 81 1.84 7.46 -4.52
C ALA A 81 2.81 8.34 -3.72
N GLU A 82 2.40 8.80 -2.54
CA GLU A 82 3.19 9.69 -1.67
C GLU A 82 3.26 9.22 -0.22
N HIS A 83 2.28 8.44 0.25
CA HIS A 83 2.19 8.03 1.65
C HIS A 83 3.10 6.86 2.04
N ASN A 84 3.87 6.32 1.09
CA ASN A 84 4.71 5.13 1.26
C ASN A 84 3.88 3.88 1.62
N VAL A 85 4.52 2.71 1.71
CA VAL A 85 3.83 1.42 1.82
C VAL A 85 3.25 1.14 3.20
N GLY A 86 3.84 1.74 4.24
CA GLY A 86 3.47 1.49 5.64
C GLY A 86 3.38 -0.02 5.93
N HIS A 87 2.30 -0.46 6.57
CA HIS A 87 1.90 -1.88 6.64
C HIS A 87 0.64 -2.18 5.82
N LEU A 88 0.17 -1.20 5.04
CA LEU A 88 -1.10 -1.25 4.32
C LEU A 88 -0.95 -1.80 2.90
N TYR A 89 0.24 -1.64 2.31
CA TYR A 89 0.57 -2.07 0.96
C TYR A 89 1.73 -3.04 0.96
N GLU A 90 1.73 -3.95 0.00
CA GLU A 90 2.89 -4.78 -0.27
C GLU A 90 3.98 -3.91 -0.92
N ALA A 91 5.21 -4.01 -0.41
CA ALA A 91 6.34 -3.31 -1.02
C ALA A 91 6.74 -3.98 -2.34
N PRO A 92 6.98 -3.22 -3.42
CA PRO A 92 7.62 -3.75 -4.61
C PRO A 92 9.00 -4.35 -4.29
N GLU A 93 9.44 -5.33 -5.08
CA GLU A 93 10.70 -6.05 -4.85
C GLU A 93 11.91 -5.10 -4.71
N SER A 94 12.00 -4.09 -5.59
CA SER A 94 13.07 -3.08 -5.53
C SER A 94 13.11 -2.34 -4.19
N LEU A 95 11.94 -2.06 -3.61
CA LEU A 95 11.81 -1.38 -2.32
C LEU A 95 12.14 -2.33 -1.16
N GLN A 96 11.75 -3.60 -1.26
CA GLN A 96 12.15 -4.63 -0.29
C GLN A 96 13.68 -4.82 -0.26
N GLN A 97 14.32 -4.86 -1.43
CA GLN A 97 15.78 -4.94 -1.54
C GLN A 97 16.45 -3.71 -0.92
N PHE A 98 15.91 -2.51 -1.18
CA PHE A 98 16.39 -1.28 -0.57
C PHE A 98 16.27 -1.31 0.96
N TYR A 99 15.15 -1.80 1.52
CA TYR A 99 14.99 -1.96 2.97
C TYR A 99 16.02 -2.92 3.56
N ARG A 100 16.25 -4.07 2.93
CA ARG A 100 17.26 -5.06 3.37
C ARG A 100 18.68 -4.52 3.34
N GLN A 101 19.03 -3.69 2.35
CA GLN A 101 20.34 -3.06 2.26
C GLN A 101 20.57 -2.04 3.39
N ASN A 102 19.55 -1.26 3.74
CA ASN A 102 19.65 -0.25 4.78
C ASN A 102 19.57 -0.84 6.20
N ASP A 103 18.77 -1.90 6.40
CA ASP A 103 18.65 -2.59 7.67
C ASP A 103 18.79 -4.11 7.51
N PRO A 104 20.03 -4.60 7.33
CA PRO A 104 20.28 -6.04 7.19
C PRO A 104 19.85 -6.83 8.44
N THR A 105 19.62 -6.16 9.58
CA THR A 105 19.21 -6.82 10.83
C THR A 105 17.70 -6.85 11.04
N ASN A 106 16.92 -6.14 10.23
CA ASN A 106 15.48 -5.94 10.40
C ASN A 106 15.11 -5.52 11.83
N SER A 107 15.79 -4.51 12.36
CA SER A 107 15.60 -3.96 13.71
C SER A 107 15.07 -2.52 13.72
N MET A 108 14.97 -1.87 12.56
CA MET A 108 14.46 -0.51 12.37
C MET A 108 13.17 -0.56 11.54
N ASN A 109 12.03 -0.43 12.24
CA ASN A 109 10.68 -0.49 11.67
C ASN A 109 10.32 -1.81 10.92
N PRO A 110 10.43 -2.99 11.58
CA PRO A 110 10.22 -4.28 10.92
C PRO A 110 8.81 -4.49 10.37
N GLY A 111 8.74 -5.18 9.23
CA GLY A 111 7.47 -5.57 8.58
C GLY A 111 6.81 -4.48 7.73
N ILE A 112 7.49 -3.35 7.51
CA ILE A 112 7.08 -2.35 6.50
C ILE A 112 6.93 -3.04 5.13
N GLY A 113 5.87 -2.68 4.40
CA GLY A 113 5.61 -3.23 3.07
C GLY A 113 5.07 -4.65 3.09
N LYS A 114 4.39 -5.06 4.17
CA LYS A 114 3.98 -6.46 4.42
C LYS A 114 5.17 -7.46 4.41
N THR A 115 6.39 -7.01 4.73
CA THR A 115 7.58 -7.87 4.82
C THR A 115 7.67 -8.58 6.18
N SER A 116 8.73 -9.38 6.39
CA SER A 116 8.97 -10.08 7.66
C SER A 116 9.10 -9.12 8.84
N LYS A 117 8.50 -9.48 9.98
CA LYS A 117 8.71 -8.80 11.28
C LYS A 117 9.82 -9.42 12.13
N GLN A 118 10.46 -10.48 11.63
CA GLN A 118 11.46 -11.23 12.38
C GLN A 118 12.86 -10.64 12.16
N LYS A 119 13.70 -10.72 13.19
CA LYS A 119 15.11 -10.30 13.12
C LYS A 119 15.82 -11.03 11.96
N TYR A 120 16.75 -10.34 11.30
CA TYR A 120 17.45 -10.83 10.11
C TYR A 120 16.47 -11.32 9.03
N TRP A 121 15.29 -10.69 8.93
CA TRP A 121 14.27 -11.01 7.94
C TRP A 121 13.69 -12.43 8.06
N GLY A 122 13.93 -13.14 9.18
CA GLY A 122 13.58 -14.55 9.35
C GLY A 122 14.63 -15.52 8.77
N GLU A 123 15.78 -15.00 8.38
CA GLU A 123 16.91 -15.73 7.81
C GLU A 123 18.01 -15.93 8.87
N ALA A 124 18.99 -16.80 8.57
CA ALA A 124 20.14 -16.97 9.44
C ALA A 124 20.92 -15.66 9.54
N ALA A 125 21.42 -15.33 10.75
CA ALA A 125 22.24 -14.15 10.94
C ALA A 125 23.45 -14.21 9.99
N PRO A 126 23.82 -13.10 9.33
CA PRO A 126 24.99 -13.08 8.47
C PRO A 126 26.23 -13.45 9.30
N THR A 127 26.98 -14.44 8.83
CA THR A 127 28.25 -14.82 9.44
C THR A 127 29.16 -13.60 9.40
N PRO A 128 29.77 -13.19 10.53
CA PRO A 128 30.72 -12.09 10.51
C PRO A 128 31.81 -12.39 9.49
N ALA A 129 32.07 -11.44 8.58
CA ALA A 129 33.19 -11.56 7.66
C ALA A 129 34.45 -11.75 8.49
N SER A 130 35.16 -12.86 8.25
CA SER A 130 36.46 -13.10 8.88
C SER A 130 37.34 -11.89 8.58
N PRO A 131 38.03 -11.30 9.59
CA PRO A 131 38.98 -10.24 9.29
C PRO A 131 39.97 -10.81 8.29
N ALA A 132 40.03 -10.20 7.11
CA ALA A 132 41.06 -10.54 6.13
C ALA A 132 42.42 -10.33 6.81
N ASP A 133 43.27 -11.35 6.78
CA ASP A 133 44.63 -11.27 7.28
C ASP A 133 45.31 -10.04 6.64
N PRO A 134 45.89 -9.13 7.43
CA PRO A 134 46.76 -8.11 6.86
C PRO A 134 47.97 -8.84 6.23
N GLN A 135 48.16 -8.61 4.92
CA GLN A 135 49.36 -9.00 4.18
C GLN A 135 50.64 -8.43 4.82
#